data_AF-A0A9P5YKZ4-F1
#
_entry.id   AF-A0A9P5YKZ4-F1
#
_cell.length_a   1.000
_cell.length_b   1.000
_cell.length_c   1.000
_cell.angle_alpha   90.00
_cell.angle_beta   90.00
_cell.angle_gamma   90.00
#
_symmetry.space_group_name_H-M   'P 1'
#
loop_
_entity.id
_entity.type
_entity.pdbx_description
1 polymer ?
#
loop_
_entity_poly.entity_id
_entity_poly.type
_entity_poly.pdbx_seq_one_letter_code
_entity_poly.pdbx_strand_id
1 'polypeptide(L)'
;TLPTPLKCTFCGMSNYVQDKCHHFLKAQKEAIDSVCTNCGKGKKAAKAAQEVAENKEDVTEYAGNANALSTVDPTMLQSNADFFWLADTGATSHMTPHHQWMQNYYPLCISIHLASHHIIYSEGVGTVVFNLVINGKESHPVEFTRILHVPQL
;
A
#
# COMPACT_ATOMS: atom_id res chain seq x y z
N THR A 1 27.85 -22.15 10.16
CA THR A 1 26.52 -21.93 9.55
C THR A 1 26.73 -21.42 8.14
N LEU A 2 26.40 -22.23 7.13
CA LEU A 2 26.56 -21.85 5.71
C LEU A 2 25.58 -20.70 5.40
N PRO A 3 25.98 -19.63 4.70
CA PRO A 3 25.05 -18.60 4.26
C PRO A 3 24.06 -19.21 3.27
N THR A 4 22.76 -19.05 3.54
CA THR A 4 21.70 -19.47 2.63
C THR A 4 21.89 -18.79 1.28
N PRO A 5 21.81 -19.53 0.15
CA PRO A 5 21.94 -18.92 -1.15
C PRO A 5 20.82 -17.90 -1.33
N LEU A 6 21.19 -16.64 -1.55
CA LEU A 6 20.28 -15.54 -1.86
C LEU A 6 19.60 -15.86 -3.19
N LYS A 7 18.38 -16.41 -3.11
CA LYS A 7 17.52 -16.69 -4.26
C LYS A 7 16.54 -15.54 -4.43
N CYS A 8 16.43 -15.06 -5.67
CA CYS A 8 15.41 -14.09 -6.02
C CYS A 8 14.03 -14.75 -6.00
N THR A 9 13.12 -14.22 -5.20
CA THR A 9 11.72 -14.68 -5.11
C THR A 9 10.88 -14.33 -6.34
N PHE A 10 11.33 -13.40 -7.17
CA PHE A 10 10.64 -12.98 -8.39
C PHE A 10 10.95 -13.85 -9.61
N CYS A 11 12.24 -14.17 -9.85
CA CYS A 11 12.67 -14.90 -11.04
C CYS A 11 13.28 -16.28 -10.75
N GLY A 12 13.42 -16.67 -9.48
CA GLY A 12 13.96 -17.97 -9.07
C GLY A 12 15.48 -18.15 -9.23
N MET A 13 16.22 -17.15 -9.74
CA MET A 13 17.67 -17.25 -9.92
C MET A 13 18.43 -17.03 -8.61
N SER A 14 19.54 -17.75 -8.43
CA SER A 14 20.46 -17.61 -7.30
C SER A 14 21.55 -16.56 -7.56
N ASN A 15 22.14 -16.02 -6.49
CA ASN A 15 23.22 -15.00 -6.44
C ASN A 15 22.78 -13.54 -6.26
N TYR A 16 21.48 -13.26 -6.10
CA TYR A 16 20.99 -11.92 -5.78
C TYR A 16 19.58 -11.96 -5.16
N VAL A 17 19.22 -10.91 -4.42
CA VAL A 17 17.89 -10.69 -3.84
C VAL A 17 16.98 -9.92 -4.81
N GLN A 18 15.66 -9.94 -4.57
CA GLN A 18 14.65 -9.38 -5.47
C GLN A 18 14.93 -7.94 -5.94
N ASP A 19 15.43 -7.09 -5.05
CA ASP A 19 15.71 -5.67 -5.33
C ASP A 19 16.80 -5.47 -6.40
N LYS A 20 17.65 -6.48 -6.61
CA LYS A 20 18.70 -6.50 -7.65
C LYS A 20 18.29 -7.31 -8.88
N CYS A 21 17.06 -7.82 -8.93
CA CYS A 21 16.58 -8.61 -10.04
C CYS A 21 16.23 -7.72 -11.23
N HIS A 22 16.94 -7.91 -12.35
CA HIS A 22 16.65 -7.17 -13.58
C HIS A 22 15.25 -7.43 -14.15
N HIS A 23 14.70 -8.64 -13.99
CA HIS A 23 13.32 -8.92 -14.39
C HIS A 23 12.31 -8.15 -13.53
N PHE A 24 12.56 -8.04 -12.22
CA PHE A 24 11.72 -7.29 -11.29
C PHE A 24 11.78 -5.79 -11.58
N LEU A 25 12.99 -5.24 -11.75
CA LEU A 25 13.20 -3.83 -12.10
C LEU A 25 12.59 -3.48 -13.46
N LYS A 26 12.65 -4.40 -14.43
CA LYS A 26 12.02 -4.22 -15.74
C LYS A 26 10.49 -4.22 -15.64
N ALA A 27 9.91 -5.17 -14.92
CA ALA A 27 8.45 -5.22 -14.71
C ALA A 27 7.95 -3.99 -13.93
N GLN A 28 8.70 -3.54 -12.93
CA GLN A 28 8.43 -2.30 -12.18
C GLN A 28 8.48 -1.08 -13.13
N LYS A 29 9.51 -0.99 -13.98
CA LYS A 29 9.63 0.10 -14.95
C LYS A 29 8.52 0.05 -16.00
N GLU A 30 8.13 -1.12 -16.50
CA GLU A 30 7.04 -1.27 -17.46
C GLU A 30 5.68 -0.86 -16.84
N ALA A 31 5.45 -1.21 -15.57
CA ALA A 31 4.29 -0.73 -14.83
C ALA A 31 4.30 0.81 -14.70
N ILE A 32 5.44 1.41 -14.35
CA ILE A 32 5.60 2.87 -14.25
C ILE A 32 5.45 3.57 -15.62
N ASP A 33 6.10 3.04 -16.67
CA ASP A 33 6.09 3.62 -18.01
C ASP A 33 4.69 3.52 -18.64
N SER A 34 3.93 2.46 -18.36
CA SER A 34 2.53 2.32 -18.78
C SER A 34 1.61 3.38 -18.15
N VAL A 35 1.99 3.94 -17.01
CA VAL A 35 1.30 5.05 -16.33
C VAL A 35 1.82 6.41 -16.83
N CYS A 36 3.12 6.53 -17.09
CA CYS A 36 3.76 7.80 -17.49
C CYS A 36 3.60 8.19 -18.98
N THR A 37 3.15 7.29 -19.88
CA THR A 37 2.92 7.64 -21.30
C THR A 37 1.86 8.73 -21.53
N ASN A 38 1.06 9.09 -20.51
CA ASN A 38 0.10 10.21 -20.59
C ASN A 38 0.53 11.49 -19.84
N CYS A 39 1.65 11.51 -19.11
CA CYS A 39 2.06 12.68 -18.30
C CYS A 39 2.92 13.71 -19.07
N GLY A 40 3.09 13.55 -20.39
CA GLY A 40 4.14 14.22 -21.14
C GLY A 40 3.71 15.21 -22.22
N LYS A 41 2.66 16.02 -22.05
CA LYS A 41 2.41 17.22 -22.90
C LYS A 41 1.35 18.14 -22.27
N GLY A 42 1.79 19.21 -21.61
CA GLY A 42 0.84 20.20 -21.08
C GLY A 42 1.43 21.32 -20.23
N LYS A 43 2.56 21.92 -20.61
CA LYS A 43 2.91 23.25 -20.07
C LYS A 43 2.11 24.29 -20.84
N LYS A 44 1.06 24.86 -20.23
CA LYS A 44 0.80 26.32 -20.08
C LYS A 44 -0.66 26.63 -19.75
N ALA A 45 -0.78 27.60 -18.85
CA ALA A 45 -1.84 28.59 -18.70
C ALA A 45 -3.12 28.20 -17.93
N ALA A 46 -3.49 29.14 -17.07
CA ALA A 46 -4.62 29.13 -16.17
C ALA A 46 -5.97 29.40 -16.87
N LYS A 47 -7.03 29.06 -16.12
CA LYS A 47 -8.36 29.68 -16.05
C LYS A 47 -9.53 28.91 -16.68
N ALA A 48 -10.41 28.49 -15.77
CA ALA A 48 -11.87 28.40 -15.82
C ALA A 48 -12.58 27.35 -16.70
N ALA A 49 -13.53 26.70 -16.00
CA ALA A 49 -14.82 26.15 -16.43
C ALA A 49 -14.85 24.87 -17.29
N GLN A 50 -15.40 23.83 -16.66
CA GLN A 50 -16.25 22.74 -17.17
C GLN A 50 -16.21 22.45 -18.67
N GLU A 51 -15.89 21.20 -19.03
CA GLU A 51 -16.92 20.28 -19.53
C GLU A 51 -16.42 18.84 -19.54
N VAL A 52 -17.41 17.94 -19.46
CA VAL A 52 -17.38 16.51 -19.25
C VAL A 52 -16.66 15.77 -20.38
N ALA A 53 -15.74 14.87 -20.04
CA ALA A 53 -15.27 13.81 -20.93
C ALA A 53 -15.06 12.52 -20.13
N GLU A 54 -15.53 11.41 -20.69
CA GLU A 54 -15.88 10.17 -20.03
C GLU A 54 -14.74 9.42 -19.33
N ASN A 55 -15.08 9.10 -18.09
CA ASN A 55 -14.62 8.07 -17.19
C ASN A 55 -13.82 6.89 -17.78
N LYS A 56 -12.53 6.85 -17.47
CA LYS A 56 -11.81 5.60 -17.19
C LYS A 56 -11.06 5.84 -15.88
N GLU A 57 -11.68 5.45 -14.76
CA GLU A 57 -11.23 5.74 -13.39
C GLU A 57 -9.75 5.40 -13.22
N ASP A 58 -8.92 6.45 -13.13
CA ASP A 58 -7.58 6.39 -12.59
C ASP A 58 -7.74 6.15 -11.08
N VAL A 59 -7.56 4.91 -10.64
CA VAL A 59 -7.83 4.51 -9.25
C VAL A 59 -6.77 5.19 -8.36
N THR A 60 -7.16 6.29 -7.73
CA THR A 60 -6.35 7.06 -6.78
C THR A 60 -6.97 6.94 -5.39
N GLU A 61 -6.12 6.74 -4.39
CA GLU A 61 -6.53 6.55 -2.99
C GLU A 61 -6.13 7.78 -2.15
N TYR A 62 -6.77 7.93 -0.99
CA TYR A 62 -6.60 9.08 -0.10
C TYR A 62 -6.46 8.64 1.35
N ALA A 63 -5.61 9.34 2.10
CA ALA A 63 -5.44 9.20 3.54
C ALA A 63 -5.50 10.60 4.17
N GLY A 64 -6.72 11.03 4.48
CA GLY A 64 -7.05 12.31 5.07
C GLY A 64 -6.86 12.36 6.59
N ASN A 65 -7.10 13.53 7.18
CA ASN A 65 -7.08 13.70 8.63
C ASN A 65 -8.37 13.13 9.24
N ALA A 66 -8.29 11.99 9.91
CA ALA A 66 -9.33 11.52 10.81
C ALA A 66 -8.87 11.59 12.27
N ASN A 67 -9.80 11.92 13.16
CA ASN A 67 -9.53 11.93 14.59
C ASN A 67 -9.85 10.53 15.13
N ALA A 68 -8.83 9.72 15.40
CA ALA A 68 -9.01 8.39 15.96
C ALA A 68 -9.34 8.49 17.46
N LEU A 69 -10.41 7.83 17.90
CA LEU A 69 -10.70 7.63 19.31
C LEU A 69 -9.68 6.61 19.84
N SER A 70 -8.63 7.08 20.50
CA SER A 70 -7.55 6.21 20.98
C SER A 70 -8.04 5.40 22.18
N THR A 71 -8.47 4.16 21.94
CA THR A 71 -8.83 3.20 23.01
C THR A 71 -7.60 2.45 23.55
N VAL A 72 -6.40 2.76 23.05
CA VAL A 72 -5.14 2.11 23.43
C VAL A 72 -4.56 2.79 24.66
N ASP A 73 -4.18 1.99 25.67
CA ASP A 73 -3.48 2.47 26.86
C ASP A 73 -2.19 3.22 26.46
N PRO A 74 -1.99 4.48 26.90
CA PRO A 74 -0.78 5.26 26.62
C PRO A 74 0.54 4.54 26.94
N THR A 75 0.53 3.52 27.79
CA THR A 75 1.72 2.73 28.13
C THR A 75 2.20 1.78 27.02
N MET A 76 1.36 1.44 26.04
CA MET A 76 1.70 0.57 24.89
C MET A 76 2.35 1.33 23.72
N LEU A 77 2.40 2.66 23.81
CA LEU A 77 2.53 3.58 22.66
C LEU A 77 3.94 3.69 22.06
N GLN A 78 4.96 3.00 22.60
CA GLN A 78 6.35 3.24 22.20
C GLN A 78 7.07 2.07 21.48
N SER A 79 6.46 0.89 21.34
CA SER A 79 7.12 -0.22 20.62
C SER A 79 6.22 -1.13 19.78
N ASN A 80 4.89 -1.09 19.97
CA ASN A 80 3.97 -2.01 19.28
C ASN A 80 2.91 -1.32 18.40
N ALA A 81 2.99 0.00 18.17
CA ALA A 81 2.00 0.72 17.38
C ALA A 81 1.80 0.10 15.98
N ASP A 82 2.89 -0.37 15.38
CA ASP A 82 2.91 -0.99 14.05
C ASP A 82 2.11 -2.30 13.99
N PHE A 83 1.91 -2.99 15.12
CA PHE A 83 1.18 -4.26 15.21
C PHE A 83 -0.33 -4.10 15.39
N PHE A 84 -0.83 -2.88 15.60
CA PHE A 84 -2.25 -2.61 15.83
C PHE A 84 -2.91 -1.95 14.63
N TRP A 85 -4.10 -2.44 14.29
CA TRP A 85 -4.92 -1.84 13.24
C TRP A 85 -5.82 -0.74 13.82
N LEU A 86 -5.80 0.41 13.17
CA LEU A 86 -6.65 1.55 13.52
C LEU A 86 -7.76 1.69 12.48
N ALA A 87 -8.99 1.88 12.96
CA ALA A 87 -10.10 2.29 12.10
C ALA A 87 -9.92 3.77 11.76
N ASP A 88 -9.50 4.04 10.53
CA ASP A 88 -9.25 5.39 10.02
C ASP A 88 -10.35 5.77 9.03
N THR A 89 -11.21 6.73 9.40
CA THR A 89 -12.26 7.25 8.50
C THR A 89 -11.72 8.20 7.44
N GLY A 90 -10.45 8.58 7.52
CA GLY A 90 -9.76 9.45 6.58
C GLY A 90 -9.16 8.65 5.43
N ALA A 91 -9.02 7.34 5.57
CA ALA A 91 -8.50 6.45 4.54
C ALA A 91 -9.60 5.92 3.62
N THR A 92 -9.38 5.94 2.30
CA THR A 92 -10.30 5.35 1.31
C THR A 92 -10.10 3.84 1.14
N SER A 93 -8.92 3.35 1.51
CA SER A 93 -8.56 1.94 1.46
C SER A 93 -7.91 1.48 2.75
N HIS A 94 -8.00 0.18 3.01
CA HIS A 94 -7.25 -0.44 4.09
C HIS A 94 -5.78 -0.61 3.68
N MET A 95 -4.84 -0.21 4.54
CA MET A 95 -3.42 -0.17 4.21
C MET A 95 -2.56 -0.72 5.35
N THR A 96 -1.40 -1.29 5.03
CA THR A 96 -0.40 -1.74 6.02
C THR A 96 1.02 -1.62 5.47
N PRO A 97 2.02 -1.27 6.31
CA PRO A 97 3.43 -1.36 5.93
C PRO A 97 3.97 -2.80 5.98
N HIS A 98 3.20 -3.76 6.50
CA HIS A 98 3.69 -5.12 6.75
C HIS A 98 3.37 -6.11 5.63
N HIS A 99 4.28 -6.21 4.64
CA HIS A 99 4.19 -7.23 3.58
C HIS A 99 4.00 -8.66 4.12
N GLN A 100 4.65 -9.00 5.24
CA GLN A 100 4.59 -10.35 5.83
C GLN A 100 3.19 -10.78 6.33
N TRP A 101 2.26 -9.84 6.51
CA TRP A 101 0.87 -10.15 6.88
C TRP A 101 0.00 -10.50 5.68
N MET A 102 0.49 -10.19 4.48
CA MET A 102 -0.28 -10.28 3.25
C MET A 102 -0.33 -11.72 2.74
N GLN A 103 -1.54 -12.16 2.42
CA GLN A 103 -1.83 -13.37 1.67
C GLN A 103 -2.32 -13.00 0.28
N ASN A 104 -2.22 -13.94 -0.67
CA ASN A 104 -2.65 -13.73 -2.06
C ASN A 104 -2.08 -12.45 -2.69
N TYR A 105 -0.84 -12.11 -2.33
CA TYR A 105 -0.21 -10.85 -2.66
C TYR A 105 0.14 -10.76 -4.15
N TYR A 106 -0.18 -9.63 -4.77
CA TYR A 106 0.32 -9.29 -6.10
C TYR A 106 0.76 -7.82 -6.18
N PRO A 107 1.77 -7.52 -7.02
CA PRO A 107 2.22 -6.14 -7.22
C PRO A 107 1.10 -5.25 -7.76
N LEU A 108 0.97 -4.06 -7.20
CA LEU A 108 -0.01 -3.03 -7.53
C LEU A 108 0.49 -1.69 -7.01
N CYS A 109 0.68 -0.75 -7.93
CA CYS A 109 1.13 0.60 -7.62
C CYS A 109 -0.03 1.58 -7.80
N ILE A 110 -0.53 2.11 -6.70
CA ILE A 110 -1.56 3.15 -6.64
C ILE A 110 -1.00 4.33 -5.86
N SER A 111 -1.24 5.55 -6.36
CA SER A 111 -0.94 6.78 -5.64
C SER A 111 -1.94 7.02 -4.52
N ILE A 112 -1.42 7.35 -3.34
CA ILE A 112 -2.18 7.64 -2.14
C ILE A 112 -1.87 9.08 -1.71
N HIS A 113 -2.89 9.93 -1.74
CA HIS A 113 -2.77 11.33 -1.33
C HIS A 113 -2.94 11.48 0.18
N LEU A 114 -1.88 11.94 0.84
CA LEU A 114 -1.90 12.22 2.28
C LEU A 114 -2.50 13.61 2.56
N ALA A 115 -3.04 13.79 3.76
CA ALA A 115 -3.49 15.10 4.25
C ALA A 115 -2.37 16.17 4.28
N SER A 116 -1.11 15.73 4.31
CA SER A 116 0.07 16.60 4.21
C SER A 116 0.34 17.12 2.79
N HIS A 117 -0.50 16.78 1.80
CA HIS A 117 -0.29 17.03 0.37
C HIS A 117 0.88 16.26 -0.25
N HIS A 118 1.48 15.32 0.49
CA HIS A 118 2.42 14.35 -0.06
C HIS A 118 1.69 13.18 -0.71
N ILE A 119 2.34 12.54 -1.68
CA ILE A 119 1.85 11.34 -2.33
C ILE A 119 2.79 10.19 -1.96
N ILE A 120 2.22 9.11 -1.44
CA ILE A 120 2.92 7.83 -1.24
C ILE A 120 2.34 6.78 -2.18
N TYR A 121 3.00 5.64 -2.32
CA TYR A 121 2.60 4.61 -3.27
C TYR A 121 2.47 3.25 -2.60
N SER A 122 1.46 2.49 -3.00
CA SER A 122 1.43 1.07 -2.70
C SER A 122 2.50 0.33 -3.51
N GLU A 123 3.04 -0.74 -2.96
CA GLU A 123 3.88 -1.69 -3.70
C GLU A 123 3.09 -2.93 -4.13
N GLY A 124 1.99 -3.23 -3.43
CA GLY A 124 1.06 -4.25 -3.87
C GLY A 124 -0.22 -4.31 -3.07
N VAL A 125 -0.99 -5.36 -3.33
CA VAL A 125 -2.29 -5.58 -2.71
C VAL A 125 -2.47 -7.05 -2.41
N GLY A 126 -3.30 -7.34 -1.42
CA GLY A 126 -3.58 -8.70 -1.02
C GLY A 126 -4.65 -8.74 0.05
N THR A 127 -4.54 -9.76 0.88
CA THR A 127 -5.53 -10.11 1.88
C THR A 127 -4.86 -10.22 3.25
N VAL A 128 -5.53 -9.76 4.31
CA VAL A 128 -5.06 -9.93 5.70
C VAL A 128 -6.15 -10.60 6.53
N VAL A 129 -5.76 -11.56 7.37
CA VAL A 129 -6.67 -12.26 8.29
C VAL A 129 -6.48 -11.71 9.70
N PHE A 130 -7.57 -11.24 10.31
CA PHE A 130 -7.60 -10.69 11.66
C PHE A 130 -8.22 -11.67 12.65
N ASN A 131 -7.51 -11.92 13.74
CA ASN A 131 -8.07 -12.55 14.92
C ASN A 131 -8.64 -11.46 15.82
N LEU A 132 -9.95 -11.22 15.72
CA LEU A 132 -10.61 -10.16 16.47
C LEU A 132 -10.84 -10.59 17.92
N VAL A 133 -10.60 -9.67 18.85
CA VAL A 133 -10.96 -9.83 20.27
C VAL A 133 -12.07 -8.84 20.60
N ILE A 134 -13.26 -9.33 20.89
CA ILE A 134 -14.44 -8.51 21.21
C ILE A 134 -14.77 -8.72 22.69
N ASN A 135 -14.73 -7.64 23.48
CA ASN A 135 -14.95 -7.69 24.93
C ASN A 135 -14.05 -8.73 25.65
N GLY A 136 -12.79 -8.84 25.23
CA GLY A 136 -11.82 -9.79 25.80
C GLY A 136 -12.00 -11.24 25.36
N LYS A 137 -12.91 -11.54 24.43
CA LYS A 137 -13.12 -12.89 23.87
C LYS A 137 -12.66 -12.95 22.43
N GLU A 138 -11.89 -13.96 22.08
CA GLU A 138 -11.53 -14.26 20.69
C GLU A 138 -12.80 -14.58 19.89
N SER A 139 -12.90 -13.95 18.72
CA SER A 139 -13.96 -14.17 17.74
C SER A 139 -13.42 -14.97 16.56
N HIS A 140 -14.31 -15.36 15.64
CA HIS A 140 -13.90 -15.98 14.39
C HIS A 140 -12.94 -15.06 13.61
N PRO A 141 -11.89 -15.62 12.99
CA PRO A 141 -10.99 -14.84 12.14
C PRO A 141 -11.76 -14.19 10.99
N VAL A 142 -11.43 -12.94 10.69
CA VAL A 142 -12.05 -12.17 9.61
C VAL A 142 -11.01 -11.86 8.55
N GLU A 143 -11.34 -12.20 7.31
CA GLU A 143 -10.50 -11.92 6.16
C GLU A 143 -10.88 -10.58 5.53
N PHE A 144 -9.91 -9.68 5.42
CA PHE A 144 -10.07 -8.42 4.69
C PHE A 144 -9.33 -8.54 3.36
N THR A 145 -10.04 -8.25 2.27
CA THR A 145 -9.49 -8.29 0.92
C THR A 145 -9.15 -6.87 0.45
N ARG A 146 -8.31 -6.78 -0.58
CA ARG A 146 -7.87 -5.50 -1.18
C ARG A 146 -7.15 -4.58 -0.18
N ILE A 147 -6.35 -5.17 0.70
CA ILE A 147 -5.44 -4.43 1.57
C ILE A 147 -4.25 -3.93 0.72
N LEU A 148 -3.94 -2.65 0.77
CA LEU A 148 -2.74 -2.10 0.11
C LEU A 148 -1.52 -2.29 1.02
N HIS A 149 -0.44 -2.81 0.45
CA HIS A 149 0.87 -2.80 1.07
C HIS A 149 1.58 -1.48 0.74
N VAL A 150 1.83 -0.67 1.76
CA VAL A 150 2.38 0.68 1.64
C VAL A 150 3.55 0.82 2.63
N PRO A 151 4.80 0.57 2.21
CA PRO A 151 5.96 0.56 3.11
C PRO A 151 6.31 1.91 3.75
N GLN A 152 5.72 2.99 3.26
CA GLN A 152 5.98 4.37 3.69
C GLN A 152 5.03 4.86 4.80
N LEU A 153 4.10 4.00 5.26
CA LEU A 153 3.28 4.23 6.46
C LEU A 153 4.09 3.95 7.72
#